data_AF-A0A8T5MQS1-F1
#
_entry.id   AF-A0A8T5MQS1-F1
#
_cell.length_a   1.000
_cell.length_b   1.000
_cell.length_c   1.000
_cell.angle_alpha   90.00
_cell.angle_beta   90.00
_cell.angle_gamma   90.00
#
_symmetry.space_group_name_H-M   'P 1'
#
loop_
_entity.id
_entity.type
_entity.pdbx_description
1 polymer ?
#
loop_
_entity_poly.entity_id
_entity_poly.type
_entity_poly.pdbx_seq_one_letter_code
_entity_poly.pdbx_strand_id
1 'polypeptide(L)'
;MPKKEVQKKVSAVIYHPASLPATKGQKAADRLTKIAGSWGFIIGFMLFLIIWIIINGIWLLNQSWDPYPFILLNLALSCLAAIQAPIILMSQNRTNEKDRQRAEYDYAVNRKSEREIQDIKKLISKVERKIK
;
A
#
# COMPACT_ATOMS: atom_id res chain seq x y z
N MET A 1 23.02 -22.26 32.37
CA MET A 1 21.59 -22.20 31.93
C MET A 1 21.49 -21.60 30.52
N PRO A 2 20.98 -22.35 29.53
CA PRO A 2 21.19 -22.16 28.07
C PRO A 2 20.11 -21.32 27.37
N LYS A 3 19.57 -20.27 28.02
CA LYS A 3 18.45 -19.50 27.43
C LYS A 3 18.88 -18.59 26.26
N LYS A 4 20.12 -18.10 26.25
CA LYS A 4 20.60 -17.13 25.24
C LYS A 4 20.91 -17.79 23.88
N GLU A 5 21.41 -19.03 23.85
CA GLU A 5 21.73 -19.73 22.60
C GLU A 5 20.48 -20.22 21.86
N VAL A 6 19.47 -20.68 22.59
CA VAL A 6 18.18 -21.09 22.02
C VAL A 6 17.48 -19.89 21.40
N GLN A 7 17.48 -18.74 22.08
CA GLN A 7 16.90 -17.50 21.55
C GLN A 7 17.65 -16.99 20.31
N LYS A 8 19.00 -17.11 20.29
CA LYS A 8 19.82 -16.74 19.13
C LYS A 8 19.56 -17.65 17.91
N LYS A 9 19.32 -18.96 18.11
CA LYS A 9 18.94 -19.90 17.03
C LYS A 9 17.50 -19.69 16.54
N VAL A 10 16.58 -19.35 17.44
CA VAL A 10 15.18 -19.07 17.09
C VAL A 10 15.07 -17.78 16.25
N SER A 11 15.86 -16.75 16.58
CA SER A 11 15.89 -15.49 15.84
C SER A 11 16.73 -15.52 14.55
N ALA A 12 17.56 -16.54 14.32
CA ALA A 12 18.52 -16.56 13.20
C ALA A 12 17.97 -17.05 11.84
N VAL A 13 16.71 -17.49 11.72
CA VAL A 13 16.33 -18.34 10.57
C VAL A 13 15.22 -17.76 9.68
N ILE A 14 14.57 -16.65 10.01
CA ILE A 14 13.57 -16.06 9.11
C ILE A 14 13.81 -14.55 9.00
N TYR A 15 14.62 -14.16 8.02
CA TYR A 15 14.84 -12.76 7.68
C TYR A 15 13.49 -12.12 7.31
N HIS A 16 13.13 -11.04 7.99
CA HIS A 16 12.05 -10.19 7.52
C HIS A 16 12.45 -9.68 6.13
N PRO A 17 11.58 -9.73 5.11
CA PRO A 17 11.91 -9.18 3.81
C PRO A 17 12.25 -7.71 3.99
N ALA A 18 13.54 -7.38 3.87
CA ALA A 18 14.01 -6.01 3.95
C ALA A 18 13.36 -5.25 2.79
N SER A 19 12.64 -4.16 3.11
CA SER A 19 11.95 -3.37 2.11
C SER A 19 12.95 -2.88 1.06
N LEU A 20 12.78 -3.32 -0.19
CA LEU A 20 13.62 -2.88 -1.31
C LEU A 20 13.74 -1.35 -1.32
N PRO A 21 14.96 -0.80 -1.50
CA PRO A 21 15.17 0.64 -1.49
C PRO A 21 14.33 1.30 -2.59
N ALA A 22 13.43 2.19 -2.17
CA ALA A 22 12.53 2.89 -3.08
C ALA A 22 13.32 3.78 -4.06
N THR A 23 13.06 3.64 -5.36
CA THR A 23 13.59 4.56 -6.39
C THR A 23 13.02 5.97 -6.17
N LYS A 24 13.72 7.02 -6.65
CA LYS A 24 13.27 8.42 -6.48
C LYS A 24 11.85 8.66 -7.02
N GLY A 25 11.50 8.07 -8.17
CA GLY A 25 10.14 8.13 -8.73
C GLY A 25 9.09 7.45 -7.86
N GLN A 26 9.44 6.31 -7.24
CA GLN A 26 8.54 5.61 -6.31
C GLN A 26 8.29 6.42 -5.03
N LYS A 27 9.31 7.12 -4.51
CA LYS A 27 9.14 8.04 -3.38
C LYS A 27 8.23 9.22 -3.72
N ALA A 28 8.30 9.74 -4.94
CA ALA A 28 7.43 10.81 -5.41
C ALA A 28 5.98 10.33 -5.57
N ALA A 29 5.77 9.17 -6.20
CA ALA A 29 4.46 8.54 -6.33
C ALA A 29 3.82 8.25 -4.96
N ASP A 30 4.56 7.65 -4.03
CA ASP A 30 4.07 7.34 -2.68
C ASP A 30 3.64 8.61 -1.91
N ARG A 31 4.34 9.74 -2.11
CA ARG A 31 3.94 11.04 -1.53
C ARG A 31 2.69 11.59 -2.20
N LEU A 32 2.63 11.54 -3.53
CA LEU A 32 1.48 12.02 -4.29
C LEU A 32 0.22 11.22 -3.96
N THR A 33 0.31 9.89 -3.87
CA THR A 33 -0.81 9.02 -3.49
C THR A 33 -1.29 9.31 -2.06
N LYS A 34 -0.39 9.59 -1.11
CA LYS A 34 -0.77 9.99 0.26
C LYS A 34 -1.51 11.32 0.31
N ILE A 35 -1.13 12.28 -0.54
CA ILE A 35 -1.76 13.60 -0.59
C ILE A 35 -3.11 13.50 -1.33
N ALA A 36 -3.13 12.84 -2.49
CA ALA A 36 -4.31 12.69 -3.33
C ALA A 36 -5.38 11.76 -2.73
N GLY A 37 -4.98 10.79 -1.91
CA GLY A 37 -5.88 9.87 -1.20
C GLY A 37 -6.49 10.44 0.09
N SER A 38 -6.18 11.69 0.45
CA SER A 38 -6.74 12.32 1.65
C SER A 38 -8.14 12.87 1.37
N TRP A 39 -9.06 12.64 2.30
CA TRP A 39 -10.42 13.20 2.26
C TRP A 39 -10.43 14.73 2.15
N GLY A 40 -9.47 15.42 2.79
CA GLY A 40 -9.35 16.87 2.70
C GLY A 40 -8.97 17.38 1.31
N PHE A 41 -8.14 16.63 0.57
CA PHE A 41 -7.75 16.99 -0.79
C PHE A 41 -8.94 16.88 -1.76
N ILE A 42 -9.73 15.81 -1.63
CA ILE A 42 -10.94 15.59 -2.44
C ILE A 42 -11.93 16.74 -2.25
N ILE A 43 -12.19 17.12 -0.99
CA ILE A 43 -13.13 18.21 -0.67
C ILE A 43 -12.60 19.55 -1.18
N GLY A 44 -11.31 19.84 -0.99
CA GLY A 44 -10.68 21.07 -1.48
C GLY A 44 -10.70 21.17 -3.01
N PHE A 45 -10.42 20.06 -3.71
CA PHE A 45 -10.47 20.00 -5.18
C PHE A 45 -11.91 20.20 -5.70
N MET A 46 -12.91 19.60 -5.05
CA MET A 46 -14.32 19.83 -5.38
C MET A 46 -14.74 21.30 -5.18
N LEU A 47 -14.34 21.92 -4.07
CA LEU A 47 -14.60 23.34 -3.82
C LEU A 47 -13.91 24.22 -4.87
N PHE A 48 -12.66 23.92 -5.21
CA PHE A 48 -11.93 24.62 -6.26
C PHE A 48 -12.65 24.53 -7.61
N LEU A 49 -13.13 23.35 -8.00
CA LEU A 49 -13.91 23.18 -9.23
C LEU A 49 -15.20 23.99 -9.22
N ILE A 50 -15.94 23.98 -8.10
CA ILE A 50 -17.18 24.76 -7.95
C ILE A 50 -16.89 26.26 -8.07
N ILE A 51 -15.85 26.75 -7.39
CA ILE A 51 -15.42 28.16 -7.46
C ILE A 51 -15.01 28.52 -8.89
N TRP A 52 -14.27 27.63 -9.57
CA TRP A 52 -13.84 27.85 -10.95
C TRP A 52 -15.02 27.93 -11.92
N ILE A 53 -16.03 27.07 -11.73
CA ILE A 53 -17.28 27.11 -12.51
C ILE A 53 -18.06 28.40 -12.24
N ILE A 54 -18.14 28.85 -10.98
CA ILE A 54 -18.83 30.11 -10.62
C ILE A 54 -18.11 31.31 -11.24
N ILE A 55 -16.78 31.38 -11.16
CA ILE A 55 -15.99 32.47 -11.76
C ILE A 55 -16.15 32.50 -13.28
N ASN A 56 -16.02 31.35 -13.95
CA ASN A 56 -16.23 31.28 -15.40
C ASN A 56 -17.69 31.57 -15.78
N GLY A 57 -18.67 31.14 -14.98
CA GLY A 57 -20.08 31.45 -15.19
C GLY A 57 -20.38 32.95 -15.08
N ILE A 58 -19.80 33.66 -14.11
CA ILE A 58 -19.94 35.12 -13.98
C ILE A 58 -19.23 35.83 -15.14
N TRP A 59 -18.05 35.34 -15.55
CA TRP A 59 -17.31 35.96 -16.64
C TRP A 59 -17.94 35.71 -18.02
N LEU A 60 -18.65 34.59 -18.19
CA LEU A 60 -19.47 34.27 -19.36
C LEU A 60 -20.55 35.33 -19.64
N LEU A 61 -21.05 36.02 -18.60
CA LEU A 61 -22.02 37.12 -18.76
C LEU A 61 -21.40 38.41 -19.33
N ASN A 62 -20.07 38.61 -19.19
CA ASN A 62 -19.39 39.84 -19.60
C ASN A 62 -18.47 39.67 -20.82
N GLN A 63 -17.79 38.53 -20.98
CA GLN A 63 -16.94 38.22 -22.12
C GLN A 63 -16.63 36.72 -22.19
N SER A 64 -17.03 36.06 -23.27
CA SER A 64 -16.91 34.59 -23.45
C SER A 64 -15.45 34.13 -23.57
N TRP A 65 -14.75 33.97 -22.45
CA TRP A 65 -13.40 33.40 -22.42
C TRP A 65 -13.42 31.86 -22.47
N ASP A 66 -14.50 31.20 -22.00
CA ASP A 66 -14.75 29.76 -22.18
C ASP A 66 -16.29 29.47 -22.21
N PRO A 67 -16.93 29.42 -23.39
CA PRO A 67 -18.35 29.11 -23.56
C PRO A 67 -18.72 27.69 -23.10
N TYR A 68 -19.98 27.48 -22.71
CA TYR A 68 -20.50 26.14 -22.42
C TYR A 68 -20.30 25.22 -23.65
N PRO A 69 -19.66 24.03 -23.54
CA PRO A 69 -19.37 23.25 -22.34
C PRO A 69 -17.87 23.28 -21.98
N PHE A 70 -17.42 24.29 -21.20
CA PHE A 70 -16.09 24.43 -20.56
C PHE A 70 -14.98 23.55 -21.14
N ILE A 71 -14.56 23.81 -22.38
CA ILE A 71 -13.72 22.89 -23.16
C ILE A 71 -12.33 22.74 -22.52
N LEU A 72 -11.82 23.82 -21.92
CA LEU A 72 -10.53 23.85 -21.25
C LEU A 72 -10.56 23.04 -19.95
N LEU A 73 -11.64 23.16 -19.17
CA LEU A 73 -11.82 22.40 -17.94
C LEU A 73 -11.93 20.91 -18.24
N ASN A 74 -12.71 20.54 -19.25
CA ASN A 74 -12.88 19.15 -19.65
C ASN A 74 -11.56 18.53 -20.15
N LEU A 75 -10.77 19.29 -20.91
CA LEU A 75 -9.44 18.87 -21.36
C LEU A 75 -8.48 18.67 -20.17
N ALA A 76 -8.46 19.61 -19.23
CA ALA A 76 -7.61 19.53 -18.04
C ALA A 76 -7.97 18.32 -17.17
N LEU A 77 -9.26 18.09 -16.93
CA LEU A 77 -9.74 16.93 -16.16
C LEU A 77 -9.43 15.61 -16.85
N SER A 78 -9.58 15.53 -18.17
CA SER A 78 -9.25 14.33 -18.95
C SER A 78 -7.76 13.99 -18.87
N CYS A 79 -6.90 15.00 -18.97
CA CYS A 79 -5.45 14.83 -18.80
C CYS A 79 -5.09 14.38 -17.37
N LEU A 80 -5.73 14.99 -16.36
CA LEU A 80 -5.53 14.64 -14.96
C LEU A 80 -5.92 13.18 -14.68
N ALA A 81 -7.07 12.75 -15.20
CA ALA A 81 -7.55 11.37 -15.09
C ALA A 81 -6.62 10.37 -15.80
N ALA A 82 -6.11 10.72 -17.00
CA ALA A 82 -5.18 9.88 -17.75
C ALA A 82 -3.88 9.61 -16.99
N ILE A 83 -3.38 10.60 -16.24
CA ILE A 83 -2.17 10.46 -15.41
C ILE A 83 -2.46 9.74 -14.09
N GLN A 84 -3.68 9.81 -13.56
CA GLN A 84 -4.05 9.12 -12.32
C GLN A 84 -3.98 7.59 -12.44
N ALA A 85 -4.51 7.01 -13.53
CA ALA A 85 -4.55 5.57 -13.72
C ALA A 85 -3.18 4.86 -13.59
N PRO A 86 -2.09 5.29 -14.26
CA PRO A 86 -0.78 4.66 -14.13
C PRO A 86 -0.12 4.92 -12.77
N ILE A 87 -0.37 6.06 -12.13
CA ILE A 87 0.16 6.34 -10.78
C ILE A 87 -0.49 5.42 -9.74
N ILE A 88 -1.81 5.27 -9.82
CA ILE A 88 -2.57 4.34 -8.99
C ILE A 88 -2.10 2.91 -9.26
N LEU A 89 -1.97 2.51 -10.53
CA LEU A 89 -1.50 1.18 -10.91
C LEU A 89 -0.07 0.91 -10.42
N MET A 90 0.82 1.89 -10.49
CA MET A 90 2.20 1.75 -10.02
C MET A 90 2.28 1.66 -8.48
N SER A 91 1.42 2.40 -7.77
CA SER A 91 1.28 2.30 -6.32
C SER A 91 0.69 0.94 -5.90
N GLN A 92 -0.32 0.44 -6.63
CA GLN A 92 -0.91 -0.87 -6.41
C GLN A 92 0.07 -2.01 -6.66
N ASN A 93 0.80 -1.99 -7.78
CA ASN A 93 1.79 -3.02 -8.11
C ASN A 93 2.86 -3.16 -7.01
N ARG A 94 3.21 -2.05 -6.35
CA ARG A 94 4.17 -2.02 -5.25
C ARG A 94 3.59 -2.54 -3.92
N THR A 95 2.32 -2.27 -3.64
CA THR A 95 1.64 -2.85 -2.47
C THR A 95 1.47 -4.35 -2.64
N ASN A 96 1.05 -4.80 -3.83
CA ASN A 96 0.87 -6.22 -4.14
C ASN A 96 2.17 -7.01 -4.00
N GLU A 97 3.30 -6.47 -4.46
CA GLU A 97 4.59 -7.16 -4.32
C GLU A 97 5.03 -7.27 -2.86
N LYS A 98 4.76 -6.25 -2.03
CA LYS A 98 5.01 -6.33 -0.58
C LYS A 98 4.10 -7.35 0.09
N ASP A 99 2.82 -7.37 -0.28
CA ASP A 99 1.84 -8.31 0.27
C ASP A 99 2.18 -9.75 -0.11
N ARG A 100 2.65 -9.99 -1.34
CA ARG A 100 3.16 -11.30 -1.79
C ARG A 100 4.34 -11.77 -0.96
N GLN A 101 5.35 -10.92 -0.78
CA GLN A 101 6.53 -11.25 0.04
C GLN A 101 6.14 -11.51 1.50
N ARG A 102 5.17 -10.77 2.04
CA ARG A 102 4.65 -10.98 3.39
C ARG A 102 3.91 -12.30 3.51
N ALA A 103 3.10 -12.66 2.52
CA ALA A 103 2.39 -13.94 2.47
C ALA A 103 3.36 -15.14 2.36
N GLU A 104 4.41 -15.04 1.53
CA GLU A 104 5.45 -16.06 1.42
C GLU A 104 6.20 -16.25 2.76
N TYR A 105 6.52 -15.16 3.45
CA TYR A 105 7.13 -15.17 4.76
C TYR A 105 6.21 -15.83 5.81
N ASP A 106 4.96 -15.39 5.90
CA ASP A 106 3.99 -15.92 6.86
C ASP A 106 3.76 -17.42 6.63
N TYR A 107 3.73 -17.86 5.36
CA TYR A 107 3.65 -19.27 5.00
C TYR A 107 4.85 -20.08 5.50
N ALA A 108 6.08 -19.57 5.31
CA ALA A 108 7.30 -20.23 5.76
C ALA A 108 7.36 -20.35 7.30
N VAL A 109 6.96 -19.29 8.01
CA VAL A 109 6.86 -19.29 9.48
C VAL A 109 5.84 -20.34 9.93
N ASN A 110 4.65 -20.34 9.34
CA ASN A 110 3.58 -21.24 9.75
C ASN A 110 3.96 -22.72 9.54
N ARG A 111 4.59 -23.04 8.41
CA ARG A 111 5.13 -24.39 8.12
C ARG A 111 6.19 -24.82 9.13
N LYS A 112 7.03 -23.90 9.60
CA LYS A 112 8.02 -24.19 10.65
C LYS A 112 7.33 -24.45 11.99
N SER A 113 6.39 -23.60 12.38
CA SER A 113 5.59 -23.77 13.60
C SER A 113 4.84 -25.10 13.61
N GLU A 114 4.26 -25.52 12.49
CA GLU A 114 3.62 -26.83 12.36
C GLU A 114 4.57 -27.99 12.67
N ARG A 115 5.81 -27.95 12.13
CA ARG A 115 6.81 -28.99 12.40
C ARG A 115 7.22 -29.01 13.87
N GLU A 116 7.49 -27.84 14.45
CA GLU A 116 7.86 -27.73 15.87
C GLU A 116 6.74 -28.27 16.78
N ILE A 117 5.47 -27.98 16.47
CA ILE A 117 4.31 -28.52 17.18
C ILE A 117 4.25 -30.06 17.04
N GLN A 118 4.47 -30.60 15.84
CA GLN A 118 4.49 -32.05 15.63
C GLN A 118 5.61 -32.73 16.43
N ASP A 119 6.79 -32.12 16.50
CA ASP A 119 7.92 -32.66 17.26
C ASP A 119 7.65 -32.62 18.77
N ILE A 120 7.06 -31.53 19.28
CA ILE A 120 6.62 -31.44 20.67
C ILE A 120 5.58 -32.53 20.99
N LYS A 121 4.59 -32.75 20.11
CA LYS A 121 3.58 -33.83 20.28
C LYS A 121 4.24 -35.22 20.34
N LYS A 122 5.25 -35.47 19.50
CA LYS A 122 6.03 -36.73 19.54
C LYS A 122 6.80 -36.87 20.86
N LEU A 123 7.37 -35.80 21.40
CA LEU A 123 8.07 -35.84 22.68
C LEU A 123 7.10 -36.12 23.84
N ILE A 124 5.94 -35.47 23.87
CA ILE A 124 4.91 -35.69 24.91
C ILE A 124 4.45 -37.15 24.90
N SER A 125 4.08 -37.69 23.74
CA SER A 125 3.64 -39.10 23.61
C SER A 125 4.74 -40.12 23.93
N LYS A 126 6.03 -39.76 23.81
CA LYS A 126 7.14 -40.61 24.27
C LYS A 126 7.27 -40.60 25.79
N VAL A 127 7.10 -39.44 26.43
CA VAL A 127 7.14 -39.31 27.89
C VAL A 127 5.97 -40.05 28.53
N GLU A 128 4.77 -39.89 27.99
CA GLU A 128 3.56 -40.59 28.45
C GLU A 128 3.74 -42.12 28.45
N ARG A 129 4.34 -42.66 27.38
CA ARG A 129 4.66 -44.10 27.27
C ARG A 129 5.73 -44.60 28.24
N LYS A 130 6.57 -43.74 28.81
CA LYS A 130 7.59 -44.12 29.80
C LYS A 130 7.08 -44.09 31.25
N ILE A 131 5.98 -43.38 31.50
CA ILE A 131 5.37 -43.25 32.82
C ILE A 131 4.39 -44.41 33.09
N LYS A 132 3.87 -45.03 32.03
CA LYS A 132 3.01 -46.21 32.06
C LYS A 132 3.83 -47.48 31.97
#